data_AF-X0VBT4-F1
#
_entry.id   AF-X0VBT4-F1
#
_cell.length_a   1.000
_cell.length_b   1.000
_cell.length_c   1.000
_cell.angle_alpha   90.00
_cell.angle_beta   90.00
_cell.angle_gamma   90.00
#
_symmetry.space_group_name_H-M   'P 1'
#
loop_
_entity.id
_entity.type
_entity.pdbx_description
1 polymer ?
#
loop_
_entity_poly.entity_id
_entity_poly.type
_entity_poly.pdbx_seq_one_letter_code
_entity_poly.pdbx_strand_id
1 'polypeptide(L)'
;EYLARNLGNRFEIQLPIFREERVGAINWGLVSGKTQTIYPWWSWFDDEPKPEPKIWFHDILRSDGTAFDETEARFLRHITSESSTGHSSGSDTA
;
A
#
# COMPACT_ATOMS: atom_id res chain seq x y z
N GLU A 1 4.05 3.35 -11.73
CA GLU A 1 3.71 3.53 -10.30
C GLU A 1 2.19 3.41 -10.17
N TYR A 2 1.67 2.72 -9.16
CA TYR A 2 0.22 2.46 -9.04
C TYR A 2 -0.47 3.14 -7.86
N LEU A 3 0.30 3.61 -6.88
CA LEU A 3 -0.23 4.31 -5.72
C LEU A 3 0.07 5.79 -5.86
N ALA A 4 -0.95 6.63 -5.69
CA ALA A 4 -0.82 8.08 -5.67
C ALA A 4 -2.08 8.61 -5.00
N ARG A 5 -2.11 8.58 -3.65
CA ARG A 5 -3.33 8.83 -2.87
C ARG A 5 -3.94 10.20 -3.17
N ASN A 6 -3.11 11.21 -3.44
CA ASN A 6 -3.53 12.56 -3.84
C ASN A 6 -4.26 12.61 -5.19
N LEU A 7 -4.04 11.62 -6.06
CA LEU A 7 -4.69 11.49 -7.37
C LEU A 7 -5.83 10.45 -7.35
N GLY A 8 -6.22 9.97 -6.17
CA GLY A 8 -7.27 8.97 -6.01
C GLY A 8 -6.82 7.52 -6.26
N ASN A 9 -5.54 7.29 -6.57
CA ASN A 9 -5.00 5.94 -6.71
C ASN A 9 -4.64 5.37 -5.34
N ARG A 10 -5.49 4.48 -4.83
CA ARG A 10 -5.40 3.92 -3.47
C ARG A 10 -5.40 2.39 -3.49
N PHE A 11 -4.90 1.75 -2.42
CA PHE A 11 -4.83 0.29 -2.35
C PHE A 11 -6.20 -0.38 -2.52
N GLU A 12 -7.25 0.20 -1.93
CA GLU A 12 -8.63 -0.32 -2.00
C GLU A 12 -9.21 -0.34 -3.41
N ILE A 13 -8.64 0.43 -4.33
CA ILE A 13 -9.04 0.44 -5.74
C ILE A 13 -8.12 -0.49 -6.55
N GLN A 14 -6.80 -0.38 -6.33
CA GLN A 14 -5.79 -1.02 -7.19
C GLN A 14 -5.62 -2.52 -6.89
N LEU A 15 -5.54 -2.90 -5.61
CA LEU A 15 -5.20 -4.28 -5.23
C LEU A 15 -6.28 -5.32 -5.61
N PRO A 16 -7.60 -5.03 -5.50
CA PRO A 16 -8.62 -5.96 -5.98
C PRO A 16 -8.51 -6.24 -7.49
N ILE A 17 -8.27 -5.21 -8.30
CA ILE A 17 -8.07 -5.34 -9.74
C ILE A 17 -6.83 -6.17 -10.03
N PHE A 18 -5.71 -5.88 -9.37
CA PHE A 18 -4.46 -6.63 -9.56
C PHE A 18 -4.63 -8.10 -9.20
N ARG A 19 -5.41 -8.41 -8.17
CA ARG A 19 -5.73 -9.80 -7.82
C ARG A 19 -6.54 -10.48 -8.92
N GLU A 20 -7.62 -9.86 -9.38
CA GLU A 20 -8.50 -10.41 -10.42
C GLU A 20 -7.71 -10.72 -11.70
N GLU A 21 -6.84 -9.78 -12.09
CA GLU A 21 -5.99 -9.88 -13.28
C GLU A 21 -4.69 -10.68 -13.06
N ARG A 22 -4.47 -11.19 -11.84
CA ARG A 22 -3.24 -11.92 -11.43
C ARG A 22 -1.94 -11.13 -11.71
N VAL A 23 -1.97 -9.82 -11.50
CA VAL A 23 -0.84 -8.92 -11.66
C VAL A 23 -0.13 -8.70 -10.33
N GLY A 24 1.18 -8.95 -10.30
CA GLY A 24 2.03 -8.55 -9.19
C GLY A 24 2.42 -7.08 -9.29
N ALA A 25 2.44 -6.37 -8.16
CA ALA A 25 2.92 -4.99 -8.08
C ALA A 25 3.88 -4.82 -6.89
N ILE A 26 4.98 -4.11 -7.11
CA ILE A 26 5.94 -3.75 -6.05
C ILE A 26 5.64 -2.32 -5.62
N ASN A 27 5.40 -2.12 -4.33
CA ASN A 27 5.24 -0.77 -3.77
C ASN A 27 6.62 -0.14 -3.55
N TRP A 28 6.80 1.10 -3.98
CA TRP A 28 8.03 1.85 -3.74
C TRP A 28 7.86 2.76 -2.53
N GLY A 29 8.08 2.18 -1.36
CA GLY A 29 7.79 2.80 -0.07
C GLY A 29 7.23 1.73 0.88
N LEU A 30 7.37 1.96 2.18
CA LEU A 30 6.75 1.12 3.21
C LEU A 30 6.76 1.84 4.55
N VAL A 31 7.94 2.32 4.97
CA VAL A 31 8.17 2.97 6.25
C VAL A 31 8.70 4.37 6.00
N SER A 32 8.05 5.37 6.60
CA SER A 32 8.51 6.75 6.57
C SER A 32 9.93 6.86 7.12
N GLY A 33 10.83 7.43 6.32
CA GLY A 33 12.25 7.53 6.63
C GLY A 33 13.06 8.01 5.44
N LYS A 34 14.28 7.51 5.30
CA LYS A 34 15.34 8.07 4.43
C LYS A 34 14.95 8.29 2.96
N THR A 35 14.06 7.48 2.39
CA THR A 35 13.62 7.61 0.99
C THR A 35 12.59 8.72 0.80
N GLN A 36 12.02 9.25 1.89
CA GLN A 36 11.08 10.37 1.90
C GLN A 36 9.87 10.11 0.98
N THR A 37 9.40 8.88 0.93
CA THR A 37 8.33 8.40 0.04
C THR A 37 6.92 8.75 0.56
N ILE A 38 6.81 9.47 1.68
CA ILE A 38 5.57 10.13 2.11
C ILE A 38 5.20 11.33 1.23
N TYR A 39 6.18 11.93 0.54
CA TYR A 39 5.99 13.14 -0.26
C TYR A 39 5.68 12.82 -1.73
N PRO A 40 4.79 13.59 -2.38
CA PRO A 40 4.48 13.40 -3.80
C PRO A 40 5.60 13.94 -4.69
N TRP A 41 5.70 13.46 -5.94
CA TRP A 41 6.78 13.85 -6.86
C TRP A 41 6.90 15.36 -7.09
N TRP A 42 5.77 16.08 -7.05
CA TRP A 42 5.80 17.53 -7.28
C TRP A 42 6.35 18.32 -6.11
N SER A 43 6.52 17.72 -4.92
CA SER A 43 7.10 18.43 -3.77
C SER A 43 8.56 18.81 -3.98
N TRP A 44 9.27 18.12 -4.89
CA TRP A 44 10.67 18.38 -5.21
C TRP A 44 10.89 19.65 -6.03
N PHE A 45 9.84 20.26 -6.58
CA PHE A 45 9.91 21.50 -7.36
C PHE A 45 9.69 22.77 -6.52
N ASP A 46 9.47 22.61 -5.22
CA ASP A 46 9.18 23.72 -4.32
C ASP A 46 10.32 23.80 -3.30
N ASP A 47 11.04 24.94 -3.34
CA ASP A 47 12.28 25.19 -2.61
C ASP A 47 12.10 25.34 -1.09
N GLU A 48 10.86 25.46 -0.60
CA GLU A 48 10.58 25.60 0.82
C GLU A 48 10.66 24.26 1.60
N PRO A 49 11.05 24.25 2.88
CA PRO A 49 10.92 23.06 3.71
C PRO A 49 9.47 22.57 3.77
N LYS A 50 9.25 21.28 3.51
CA LYS A 50 7.91 20.69 3.48
C LYS A 50 7.55 20.11 4.86
N PRO A 51 6.43 20.51 5.48
CA PRO A 51 5.90 19.78 6.61
C PRO A 51 5.39 18.40 6.16
N GLU A 52 5.15 17.51 7.13
CA GLU A 52 4.54 16.21 6.85
C GLU A 52 3.21 16.37 6.07
N PRO A 53 3.02 15.67 4.93
CA PRO A 53 1.79 15.78 4.15
C PRO A 53 0.58 15.23 4.91
N LYS A 54 -0.58 15.90 4.75
CA LYS A 54 -1.86 15.39 5.28
C LYS A 54 -2.29 14.05 4.66
N ILE A 55 -1.82 13.79 3.44
CA ILE A 55 -2.05 12.54 2.70
C ILE A 55 -0.68 12.08 2.24
N TRP A 56 -0.24 10.92 2.72
CA TRP A 56 1.03 10.32 2.32
C TRP A 56 0.95 9.72 0.92
N PHE A 57 2.10 9.70 0.25
CA PHE A 57 2.18 9.27 -1.14
C PHE A 57 2.34 7.75 -1.28
N HIS A 58 3.49 7.16 -0.88
CA HIS A 58 3.74 5.71 -0.94
C HIS A 58 3.81 5.00 0.39
N ASP A 59 4.50 5.57 1.38
CA ASP A 59 4.71 4.88 2.64
C ASP A 59 3.38 4.56 3.34
N ILE A 60 3.44 3.56 4.22
CA ILE A 60 2.28 2.97 4.89
C ILE A 60 2.45 3.07 6.42
N LEU A 61 3.68 2.89 6.89
CA LEU A 61 4.03 2.83 8.30
C LEU A 61 4.86 4.06 8.70
N ARG A 62 4.65 4.54 9.92
CA ARG A 62 5.57 5.43 10.60
C ARG A 62 6.84 4.68 10.98
N SER A 63 7.89 5.44 11.32
CA SER A 63 9.18 4.88 11.73
C SER A 63 9.11 3.99 12.97
N ASP A 64 8.08 4.14 13.79
CA ASP A 64 7.81 3.31 14.98
C ASP A 64 6.97 2.04 14.66
N GLY A 65 6.61 1.84 13.39
CA GLY A 65 5.81 0.71 12.92
C GLY A 65 4.29 0.92 13.01
N THR A 66 3.81 2.04 13.56
CA THR A 66 2.37 2.36 13.56
C THR A 66 1.89 2.70 12.15
N ALA A 67 0.63 2.41 11.84
CA ALA A 67 0.08 2.74 10.53
C ALA A 67 -0.14 4.26 10.41
N PHE A 68 0.18 4.83 9.24
CA PHE A 68 -0.22 6.20 8.93
C PHE A 68 -1.75 6.32 8.94
N ASP A 69 -2.43 5.39 8.25
CA ASP A 69 -3.89 5.24 8.20
C ASP A 69 -4.28 3.82 8.65
N GLU A 70 -4.93 3.73 9.81
CA GLU A 70 -5.37 2.45 10.39
C GLU A 70 -6.45 1.75 9.54
N THR A 71 -7.26 2.50 8.79
CA THR A 71 -8.29 1.93 7.92
C THR A 71 -7.65 1.25 6.71
N GLU A 72 -6.68 1.92 6.09
CA GLU A 72 -5.89 1.36 5.01
C GLU A 72 -5.09 0.14 5.48
N ALA A 73 -4.47 0.19 6.67
CA ALA A 73 -3.75 -0.95 7.24
C ALA A 73 -4.66 -2.16 7.50
N ARG A 74 -5.90 -1.95 7.96
CA ARG A 74 -6.89 -3.03 8.10
C ARG A 74 -7.24 -3.65 6.74
N PHE A 75 -7.45 -2.83 5.71
CA PHE A 75 -7.70 -3.31 4.36
C PHE A 75 -6.53 -4.16 3.84
N LEU A 76 -5.29 -3.67 3.97
CA LEU A 76 -4.09 -4.38 3.53
C LEU A 76 -3.93 -5.73 4.24
N ARG A 77 -4.16 -5.80 5.55
CA ARG A 77 -4.14 -7.08 6.30
C ARG A 77 -5.22 -8.04 5.80
N HIS A 78 -6.44 -7.54 5.61
CA HIS A 78 -7.55 -8.35 5.12
C HIS A 78 -7.25 -8.94 3.74
N ILE A 79 -6.95 -8.09 2.76
CA ILE A 79 -6.70 -8.53 1.39
C ILE A 79 -5.49 -9.47 1.35
N THR A 80 -4.38 -9.19 2.04
CA THR A 80 -3.22 -10.10 2.00
C THR A 80 -3.45 -11.45 2.70
N SER A 81 -4.38 -11.54 3.65
CA SER A 81 -4.69 -12.78 4.37
C SER A 81 -5.57 -13.77 3.60
N GLU A 82 -6.37 -13.30 2.63
CA GLU A 82 -7.32 -14.15 1.88
C GLU A 82 -6.63 -15.17 0.95
N SER A 83 -5.36 -14.93 0.59
CA SER A 83 -4.58 -15.87 -0.23
C SER A 83 -4.19 -17.16 0.51
N SER A 84 -4.43 -17.26 1.83
CA SER A 84 -3.95 -18.35 2.69
C SER A 84 -4.90 -19.54 2.80
N THR A 85 -6.11 -19.49 2.23
CA THR A 85 -7.17 -20.52 2.43
C THR A 85 -7.46 -21.42 1.22
N GLY A 86 -6.51 -21.55 0.29
CA GLY A 86 -6.66 -22.36 -0.92
C GLY A 86 -5.78 -23.62 -0.98
N HIS A 87 -5.81 -24.49 0.03
CA HIS A 87 -5.32 -25.88 -0.10
C HIS A 87 -5.96 -26.81 0.96
N SER A 88 -7.26 -27.08 0.84
CA SER A 88 -7.85 -28.28 1.45
C SER A 88 -7.88 -29.39 0.40
N SER A 89 -7.00 -30.37 0.61
CA SER A 89 -6.91 -31.64 -0.11
C SER A 89 -8.28 -32.29 -0.34
N GLY A 90 -8.66 -32.45 -1.61
CA GLY A 90 -9.64 -33.46 -1.99
C GLY A 90 -8.96 -34.83 -1.90
N SER A 91 -9.18 -35.52 -0.78
CA SER A 91 -8.93 -36.95 -0.69
C SER A 91 -10.07 -37.67 -1.41
N ASP A 92 -9.87 -38.01 -2.68
CA ASP A 92 -10.68 -39.06 -3.30
C ASP A 92 -10.24 -40.40 -2.70
N THR A 93 -11.07 -40.90 -1.79
CA THR A 93 -11.03 -42.30 -1.35
C THR A 93 -12.20 -43.05 -1.96
N ALA A 94 -11.83 -44.16 -2.61
CA ALA A 94 -12.59 -45.36 -2.97
C ALA A 94 -13.54 -45.28 -4.19
#